data_AF-A0A1F8GCE6-F1
#
_entry.id   AF-A0A1F8GCE6-F1
#
_cell.length_a   1.000
_cell.length_b   1.000
_cell.length_c   1.000
_cell.angle_alpha   90.00
_cell.angle_beta   90.00
_cell.angle_gamma   90.00
#
_symmetry.space_group_name_H-M   'P 1'
#
loop_
_entity.id
_entity.type
_entity.pdbx_description
1 polymer ?
#
loop_
_entity_poly.entity_id
_entity_poly.type
_entity_poly.pdbx_seq_one_letter_code
_entity_poly.pdbx_strand_id
1 'polypeptide(L)'
;MSNKVITIKTKYGSFRCLFESEKDMGGYAVEARGVPGAVSWGKNLNEAKRMIIEAIEGAIEAGIIAKAENRGDIKIKTGKQSLIA
;
A
#
# COMPACT_ATOMS: atom_id res chain seq x y z
N MET A 1 -0.35 23.28 -0.88
CA MET A 1 -0.83 21.96 -1.35
C MET A 1 -1.99 21.58 -0.46
N SER A 2 -3.06 20.99 -0.99
CA SER A 2 -4.23 20.65 -0.20
C SER A 2 -4.10 19.23 0.30
N ASN A 3 -3.89 19.08 1.61
CA ASN A 3 -3.72 17.79 2.25
C ASN A 3 -5.02 17.39 2.95
N LYS A 4 -5.45 16.15 2.76
CA LYS A 4 -6.68 15.63 3.37
C LYS A 4 -6.40 14.30 4.06
N VAL A 5 -6.69 14.25 5.35
CA VAL A 5 -6.66 12.99 6.10
C VAL A 5 -8.02 12.31 5.95
N ILE A 6 -7.99 11.06 5.47
CA ILE A 6 -9.19 10.24 5.30
C ILE A 6 -8.95 8.89 5.97
N THR A 7 -9.92 8.42 6.73
CA THR A 7 -9.90 7.06 7.28
C THR A 7 -10.33 6.07 6.19
N ILE A 8 -9.47 5.09 5.91
CA ILE A 8 -9.69 4.03 4.93
C ILE A 8 -9.91 2.71 5.66
N LYS A 9 -10.99 2.00 5.31
CA LYS A 9 -11.29 0.68 5.84
C LYS A 9 -10.73 -0.39 4.91
N THR A 10 -10.02 -1.36 5.48
CA THR A 10 -9.46 -2.53 4.79
C THR A 10 -9.91 -3.80 5.50
N LYS A 11 -9.50 -4.97 4.99
CA LYS A 11 -9.75 -6.25 5.69
C LYS A 11 -9.05 -6.37 7.04
N TYR A 12 -8.03 -5.54 7.31
CA TYR A 12 -7.22 -5.57 8.54
C TYR A 12 -7.53 -4.43 9.52
N GLY A 13 -8.58 -3.64 9.26
CA GLY A 13 -9.01 -2.56 10.15
C GLY A 13 -9.16 -1.23 9.42
N SER A 14 -9.07 -0.13 10.18
CA SER A 14 -9.19 1.22 9.64
C SER A 14 -7.89 1.99 9.84
N PHE A 15 -7.43 2.66 8.79
CA PHE A 15 -6.14 3.34 8.76
C PHE A 15 -6.31 4.79 8.35
N ARG A 16 -5.63 5.71 9.04
CA ARG A 16 -5.61 7.13 8.66
C ARG A 16 -4.66 7.32 7.49
N CYS A 17 -5.18 7.75 6.36
CA CYS A 17 -4.39 7.97 5.16
C CYS A 17 -4.31 9.47 4.85
N LEU A 18 -3.12 9.96 4.55
CA LEU A 18 -2.88 11.33 4.11
C LEU A 18 -2.91 11.36 2.59
N PHE A 19 -3.85 12.11 2.02
CA PHE A 19 -3.95 12.35 0.59
C PHE A 19 -3.40 13.73 0.27
N GLU A 20 -2.45 13.80 -0.65
CA GLU A 20 -1.83 15.03 -1.12
C GLU A 20 -2.12 15.19 -2.61
N SER A 21 -2.70 16.33 -2.99
CA SER A 21 -2.92 16.65 -4.39
C SER A 21 -1.59 16.91 -5.10
N GLU A 22 -1.28 16.15 -6.14
CA GLU A 22 -0.08 16.39 -6.95
C GLU A 22 -0.38 17.39 -8.07
N LYS A 23 0.35 18.51 -8.07
CA LYS A 23 0.15 19.59 -9.04
C LYS A 23 0.79 19.29 -10.40
N ASP A 24 1.92 18.60 -10.41
CA ASP A 24 2.73 18.43 -11.61
C ASP A 24 2.26 17.26 -12.47
N MET A 25 1.99 16.09 -11.85
CA MET A 25 1.45 14.91 -12.53
C MET A 25 -0.08 14.85 -12.54
N GLY A 26 -0.74 15.71 -11.76
CA GLY A 26 -2.15 15.55 -11.42
C GLY A 26 -2.39 14.40 -10.43
N GLY A 27 -3.65 14.23 -10.03
CA GLY A 27 -4.04 13.13 -9.14
C GLY A 27 -3.68 13.37 -7.67
N TYR A 28 -3.55 12.26 -6.93
CA TYR A 28 -3.36 12.24 -5.49
C TYR A 28 -2.31 11.20 -5.11
N ALA A 29 -1.23 11.65 -4.48
CA ALA A 29 -0.38 10.78 -3.67
C ALA A 29 -1.10 10.43 -2.37
N VAL A 30 -0.89 9.22 -1.87
CA VAL A 30 -1.51 8.76 -0.64
C VAL A 30 -0.56 7.87 0.16
N GLU A 31 -0.45 8.16 1.45
CA GLU A 31 0.28 7.34 2.43
C GLU A 31 -0.64 6.85 3.55
N ALA A 32 -0.46 5.62 4.01
CA ALA A 32 -1.17 5.07 5.16
C ALA A 32 -0.36 5.22 6.45
N ARG A 33 -0.79 6.11 7.35
CA ARG A 33 -0.09 6.32 8.62
C ARG A 33 -0.21 5.08 9.50
N GLY A 34 0.93 4.53 9.89
CA GLY A 34 1.02 3.33 10.72
C GLY A 34 1.21 2.03 9.94
N VAL A 35 1.27 2.07 8.62
CA VAL A 35 1.66 0.92 7.78
C VAL A 35 2.90 1.31 6.96
N PRO A 36 4.11 1.01 7.46
CA PRO A 36 5.35 1.38 6.78
C PRO A 36 5.39 0.85 5.34
N GLY A 37 5.74 1.72 4.39
CA GLY A 37 5.83 1.36 2.97
C GLY A 37 4.51 1.31 2.21
N ALA A 38 3.36 1.48 2.87
CA ALA A 38 2.06 1.58 2.19
C ALA A 38 1.87 3.01 1.65
N VAL A 39 2.44 3.23 0.47
CA VAL A 39 2.33 4.47 -0.33
C VAL A 39 1.77 4.11 -1.70
N SER A 40 0.91 4.96 -2.25
CA SER A 40 0.32 4.76 -3.56
C SER A 40 -0.04 6.09 -4.23
N TRP A 41 -0.55 6.02 -5.45
CA TRP A 41 -1.01 7.17 -6.23
C TRP A 41 -2.23 6.81 -7.06
N GLY A 42 -3.09 7.79 -7.35
CA GLY A 42 -4.19 7.62 -8.30
C GLY A 42 -4.58 8.94 -8.97
N LYS A 43 -5.10 8.88 -10.20
CA LYS A 43 -5.46 10.04 -11.02
C LYS A 43 -6.60 10.87 -10.43
N ASN A 44 -7.37 10.29 -9.52
CA ASN A 44 -8.41 10.95 -8.76
C ASN A 44 -8.53 10.34 -7.36
N LEU A 45 -9.29 10.99 -6.49
CA LEU A 45 -9.42 10.60 -5.10
C LEU A 45 -9.98 9.17 -4.92
N ASN A 46 -10.90 8.73 -5.79
CA ASN A 46 -11.49 7.40 -5.68
C ASN A 46 -10.50 6.31 -6.10
N GLU A 47 -9.71 6.55 -7.15
CA GLU A 47 -8.64 5.64 -7.55
C GLU A 47 -7.55 5.56 -6.48
N ALA A 48 -7.09 6.70 -5.95
CA ALA A 48 -6.10 6.74 -4.88
C ALA A 48 -6.59 5.97 -3.63
N LYS A 49 -7.88 6.08 -3.27
CA LYS A 49 -8.48 5.29 -2.19
C LYS A 49 -8.43 3.78 -2.45
N ARG A 50 -8.73 3.35 -3.68
CA ARG A 50 -8.65 1.92 -4.04
C ARG A 50 -7.20 1.43 -3.97
N MET A 51 -6.27 2.20 -4.53
CA MET A 51 -4.88 1.79 -4.61
C MET A 51 -4.18 1.75 -3.25
N ILE A 52 -4.51 2.67 -2.33
CA ILE A 52 -3.97 2.59 -0.97
C ILE A 52 -4.53 1.41 -0.17
N ILE A 53 -5.76 0.95 -0.44
CA ILE A 53 -6.29 -0.28 0.18
C ILE A 53 -5.42 -1.47 -0.21
N GLU A 54 -5.16 -1.64 -1.50
CA GLU A 54 -4.31 -2.71 -2.02
C GLU A 54 -2.89 -2.64 -1.43
N ALA A 55 -2.30 -1.44 -1.35
CA ALA A 55 -0.98 -1.24 -0.76
C ALA A 55 -0.93 -1.55 0.75
N ILE A 56 -1.93 -1.13 1.53
CA ILE A 56 -2.02 -1.44 2.96
C ILE A 56 -2.12 -2.94 3.18
N GLU A 57 -3.02 -3.60 2.46
CA GLU A 57 -3.26 -5.03 2.62
C GLU A 57 -2.05 -5.85 2.21
N GLY A 58 -1.44 -5.54 1.06
CA GLY A 58 -0.23 -6.21 0.59
C GLY A 58 0.95 -6.02 1.54
N ALA A 59 1.14 -4.83 2.11
CA ALA A 59 2.21 -4.59 3.09
C ALA A 59 2.03 -5.42 4.37
N ILE A 60 0.80 -5.53 4.88
CA ILE A 60 0.48 -6.34 6.07
C ILE A 60 0.72 -7.82 5.77
N GLU A 61 0.23 -8.32 4.63
CA GLU A 61 0.38 -9.71 4.21
C GLU A 61 1.85 -10.09 4.00
N ALA A 62 2.61 -9.26 3.30
CA ALA A 62 4.04 -9.45 3.11
C ALA A 62 4.78 -9.52 4.46
N GLY A 63 4.40 -8.66 5.41
CA GLY A 63 4.94 -8.68 6.77
C GLY A 63 4.62 -9.97 7.55
N ILE A 64 3.41 -10.52 7.37
CA ILE A 64 3.02 -11.82 7.96
C ILE A 64 3.85 -12.96 7.35
N ILE A 65 3.97 -12.99 6.02
CA ILE A 65 4.75 -13.99 5.29
C ILE A 65 6.22 -13.96 5.70
N ALA A 66 6.84 -12.77 5.74
CA ALA A 66 8.23 -12.62 6.16
C ALA A 66 8.46 -13.09 7.60
N LYS A 67 7.52 -12.82 8.52
CA LYS A 67 7.60 -13.31 9.90
C LYS A 67 7.48 -14.83 9.97
N ALA A 68 6.57 -15.44 9.19
CA ALA A 68 6.39 -16.88 9.15
C ALA A 68 7.65 -17.58 8.61
N GLU A 69 8.28 -17.03 7.57
CA GLU A 69 9.55 -17.53 7.04
C GLU A 69 10.68 -17.42 8.08
N ASN A 70 10.80 -16.27 8.77
CA ASN A 70 11.82 -16.05 9.80
C ASN A 70 11.68 -16.99 11.01
N ARG A 71 10.46 -17.46 11.31
CA ARG A 71 10.21 -18.47 12.36
C ARG A 71 10.43 -19.91 11.89
N GLY A 72 10.61 -20.12 10.59
CA GLY A 72 10.73 -21.44 9.98
C GLY A 72 9.39 -22.16 9.75
N ASP A 73 8.25 -21.46 9.91
CA ASP A 73 6.92 -22.02 9.69
C ASP A 73 6.69 -22.36 8.21
N ILE A 74 7.30 -21.55 7.32
CA ILE A 74 7.24 -21.69 5.86
C ILE A 74 8.62 -21.46 5.27
N LYS A 75 8.80 -21.84 4.01
CA LYS A 75 9.99 -21.52 3.20
C LYS A 75 9.55 -20.99 1.84
N ILE A 76 9.96 -19.77 1.49
CA ILE A 76 9.59 -19.18 0.21
C ILE A 76 10.55 -19.70 -0.87
N LYS A 77 10.00 -20.29 -1.94
CA LYS A 77 10.79 -20.67 -3.11
C LYS A 77 10.96 -19.47 -4.03
N THR A 78 12.18 -18.98 -4.18
CA THR A 78 12.52 -17.95 -5.18
C THR A 78 12.76 -18.61 -6.54
N GLY A 79 11.90 -18.33 -7.52
CA GLY A 79 12.13 -18.67 -8.93
C GLY A 79 12.53 -17.42 -9.71
N LYS A 80 13.53 -17.52 -10.59
CA LYS A 80 13.81 -16.44 -11.57
C LYS A 80 12.66 -16.42 -12.58
N GLN A 81 11.81 -15.40 -12.52
CA GLN A 81 10.96 -15.06 -13.65
C GLN A 81 11.77 -14.16 -14.58
N SER A 82 12.07 -14.65 -15.77
CA SER A 82 12.60 -13.84 -16.86
C SER A 82 11.47 -12.92 -17.32
N LEU A 83 11.55 -11.62 -17.01
CA LEU A 83 10.66 -10.64 -17.63
C LEU A 83 11.07 -10.52 -19.09
N ILE A 84 10.24 -11.06 -19.99
CA ILE A 84 10.35 -10.76 -21.42
C ILE A 84 9.68 -9.40 -21.57
N ALA A 85 10.49 -8.36 -21.81
CA ALA A 85 10.03 -7.00 -22.10
C ALA A 85 9.48 -6.89 -23.53
#